data_AF-A0A6V7ICJ6-F1
#
_entry.id   AF-A0A6V7ICJ6-F1
#
_cell.length_a   1.000
_cell.length_b   1.000
_cell.length_c   1.000
_cell.angle_alpha   90.00
_cell.angle_beta   90.00
_cell.angle_gamma   90.00
#
_symmetry.space_group_name_H-M   'P 1'
#
loop_
_entity.id
_entity.type
_entity.pdbx_description
1 polymer ?
#
loop_
_entity_poly.entity_id
_entity_poly.type
_entity_poly.pdbx_seq_one_letter_code
_entity_poly.pdbx_strand_id
1 'polypeptide(L)' 'YSSHYNVNFNDTDTHRAVIEDVKIYKKHGGGTIVENTSYGIKRNIPLMKKINEETGVNIIVGT' A
#
# COMPACT_ATOMS: atom_id res chain seq x y z
N TYR A 1 11.62 11.22 14.28
CA TYR A 1 10.18 10.92 14.34
C TYR A 1 9.82 10.60 15.78
N SER A 2 9.04 11.45 16.44
CA SER A 2 8.74 11.36 17.88
C SER A 2 7.46 10.58 18.21
N SER A 3 6.65 10.25 17.21
CA SER A 3 5.44 9.42 17.36
C SER A 3 5.71 8.01 16.82
N HIS A 4 5.64 7.02 17.71
CA HIS A 4 5.72 5.60 17.32
C HIS A 4 4.56 5.18 16.43
N TYR A 5 3.39 5.80 16.61
CA TYR A 5 2.23 5.57 15.77
C TYR A 5 2.50 5.97 14.32
N ASN A 6 3.06 7.16 14.08
CA ASN A 6 3.27 7.66 12.71
C ASN A 6 4.30 6.85 11.90
N VAL A 7 5.17 6.10 12.57
CA VAL A 7 6.19 5.25 11.92
C VAL A 7 5.78 3.79 11.87
N ASN A 8 4.58 3.45 12.32
CA ASN A 8 4.02 2.12 12.15
C ASN A 8 3.23 2.06 10.85
N PHE A 9 3.77 1.39 9.83
CA PHE A 9 3.11 1.26 8.53
C PHE A 9 2.37 -0.08 8.35
N ASN A 10 2.34 -0.94 9.37
CA ASN A 10 1.83 -2.31 9.29
C ASN A 10 0.68 -2.58 10.26
N ASP A 11 -0.15 -1.57 10.55
CA ASP A 11 -1.38 -1.75 11.33
C ASP A 11 -2.63 -1.62 10.46
N THR A 12 -3.77 -1.89 11.09
CA THR A 12 -5.07 -1.89 10.42
C THR A 12 -5.44 -0.53 9.88
N ASP A 13 -5.07 0.55 10.58
CA ASP A 13 -5.45 1.90 10.19
C ASP A 13 -4.63 2.37 8.99
N THR A 14 -3.32 2.08 8.97
CA THR A 14 -2.48 2.38 7.81
C THR A 14 -2.90 1.57 6.58
N HIS A 15 -3.24 0.30 6.73
CA HIS A 15 -3.73 -0.53 5.62
C HIS A 15 -5.04 0.02 5.03
N ARG A 16 -5.98 0.47 5.87
CA ARG A 16 -7.24 1.08 5.41
C ARG A 16 -6.98 2.40 4.69
N ALA A 17 -6.13 3.26 5.25
CA ALA A 17 -5.77 4.53 4.64
C ALA A 17 -5.15 4.34 3.25
N VAL A 18 -4.21 3.41 3.11
CA VAL A 18 -3.57 3.11 1.81
C VAL A 18 -4.59 2.64 0.76
N ILE A 19 -5.54 1.77 1.14
CA ILE A 19 -6.56 1.31 0.18
C ILE A 19 -7.41 2.50 -0.32
N GLU A 20 -7.85 3.40 0.57
CA GLU A 20 -8.62 4.58 0.19
C GLU A 20 -7.81 5.56 -0.67
N ASP A 21 -6.54 5.79 -0.32
CA ASP A 21 -5.64 6.63 -1.12
C ASP A 21 -5.45 6.05 -2.53
N VAL A 22 -5.33 4.72 -2.65
CA VAL A 22 -5.21 4.06 -3.96
C VAL A 22 -6.52 4.11 -4.75
N LYS A 23 -7.69 4.06 -4.10
CA LYS A 23 -8.98 4.33 -4.78
C LYS A 23 -9.05 5.74 -5.33
N ILE A 24 -8.57 6.73 -4.57
CA ILE A 24 -8.47 8.12 -5.04
C ILE A 24 -7.49 8.21 -6.21
N TYR A 25 -6.34 7.55 -6.14
CA TYR A 25 -5.38 7.47 -7.24
C TYR A 25 -6.03 6.90 -8.51
N LYS A 26 -6.75 5.77 -8.40
CA LYS A 26 -7.48 5.16 -9.51
C LYS A 26 -8.53 6.10 -10.10
N LYS A 27 -9.31 6.77 -9.25
CA LYS A 27 -10.35 7.74 -9.66
C LYS A 27 -9.78 8.86 -10.54
N HIS A 28 -8.52 9.23 -10.34
CA HIS A 28 -7.84 10.27 -11.11
C HIS A 28 -6.98 9.72 -12.26
N GLY A 29 -7.25 8.50 -12.74
CA GLY A 29 -6.61 7.92 -13.91
C GLY A 29 -5.34 7.10 -13.61
N GLY A 30 -5.03 6.89 -12.33
CA GLY A 30 -3.92 6.07 -11.90
C GLY A 30 -4.05 4.60 -12.32
N GLY A 31 -3.03 4.06 -12.97
CA GLY A 31 -3.07 2.71 -13.55
C GLY A 31 -2.18 1.69 -12.84
N THR A 32 -1.04 2.11 -12.29
CA THR A 32 -0.01 1.20 -11.79
C THR A 32 0.85 1.84 -10.72
N ILE A 33 1.16 1.10 -9.66
CA ILE A 33 2.06 1.49 -8.57
C ILE A 33 3.17 0.44 -8.47
N VAL A 34 4.42 0.90 -8.34
CA VAL A 34 5.54 0.04 -7.95
C VAL A 34 5.74 0.18 -6.45
N GLU A 35 5.62 -0.93 -5.72
CA GLU A 35 5.74 -0.98 -4.27
C GLU A 35 7.10 -1.60 -3.91
N ASN A 36 7.97 -0.77 -3.32
CA ASN A 36 9.41 -1.04 -3.18
C ASN A 36 9.81 -1.56 -1.79
N THR A 37 8.86 -1.93 -0.92
CA THR A 37 9.19 -2.60 0.34
C THR A 37 9.82 -3.96 0.04
N SER A 38 10.90 -4.27 0.76
CA SER A 38 11.71 -5.46 0.55
C SER A 38 12.02 -6.16 1.88
N TYR A 39 12.85 -7.20 1.81
CA TYR A 39 13.37 -7.90 2.98
C TYR A 39 14.16 -6.94 3.89
N GLY A 40 13.55 -6.51 4.99
CA GLY A 40 14.14 -5.57 5.96
C GLY A 40 13.18 -4.48 6.42
N ILE A 41 12.20 -4.12 5.58
CA ILE A 41 11.17 -3.10 5.90
C ILE A 41 9.74 -3.66 5.90
N LYS A 42 9.63 -4.97 6.21
CA LYS A 42 8.37 -5.69 6.44
C LYS A 42 7.39 -5.66 5.26
N ARG A 43 7.85 -6.12 4.09
CA ARG A 43 7.01 -6.32 2.90
C ARG A 43 5.73 -7.10 3.21
N ASN A 44 4.58 -6.61 2.72
CA ASN A 44 3.26 -7.19 2.96
C ASN A 44 2.56 -7.59 1.64
N ILE A 45 2.92 -8.75 1.11
CA ILE A 45 2.34 -9.29 -0.14
C ILE A 45 0.81 -9.46 -0.08
N PRO A 46 0.21 -9.98 1.02
CA PRO A 46 -1.25 -10.07 1.12
C PRO A 46 -1.96 -8.72 0.98
N LEU A 47 -1.41 -7.65 1.56
CA LEU A 47 -1.97 -6.31 1.40
C LEU A 47 -1.90 -5.83 -0.05
N MET A 48 -0.79 -6.08 -0.76
CA MET A 48 -0.65 -5.69 -2.17
C MET A 48 -1.66 -6.39 -3.07
N LYS A 49 -1.89 -7.68 -2.83
CA LYS A 49 -2.93 -8.42 -3.52
C LYS A 49 -4.32 -7.83 -3.25
N LYS A 50 -4.62 -7.53 -1.98
CA LYS A 50 -5.89 -6.91 -1.58
C LYS A 50 -6.11 -5.54 -2.24
N ILE A 51 -5.08 -4.70 -2.30
CA ILE A 51 -5.15 -3.40 -2.97
C ILE A 51 -5.47 -3.59 -4.45
N ASN A 52 -4.81 -4.53 -5.14
CA ASN A 52 -5.10 -4.81 -6.54
C ASN A 52 -6.57 -5.24 -6.74
N GLU A 53 -7.05 -6.19 -5.94
CA GLU A 53 -8.42 -6.71 -6.02
C GLU A 53 -9.47 -5.63 -5.72
N GLU A 54 -9.26 -4.76 -4.73
CA GLU A 54 -10.23 -3.74 -4.34
C GLU A 54 -10.22 -2.48 -5.22
N THR A 55 -9.09 -2.14 -5.83
CA THR A 55 -8.91 -0.85 -6.53
C THR A 55 -8.75 -0.99 -8.04
N GLY A 56 -8.41 -2.18 -8.54
CA GLY A 56 -8.08 -2.39 -9.95
C GLY A 56 -6.84 -1.62 -10.42
N VAL A 57 -5.95 -1.24 -9.49
CA VAL A 57 -4.62 -0.68 -9.78
C VAL A 57 -3.62 -1.84 -9.87
N ASN A 58 -2.78 -1.85 -10.90
CA ASN A 58 -1.72 -2.85 -11.00
C ASN A 58 -0.65 -2.56 -9.94
N ILE A 59 -0.27 -3.57 -9.16
CA ILE A 59 0.79 -3.45 -8.15
C ILE A 59 1.99 -4.29 -8.58
N ILE A 60 3.13 -3.63 -8.81
CA ILE A 60 4.39 -4.30 -9.11
C ILE A 60 5.22 -4.30 -7.82
N VAL A 61 5.55 -5.48 -7.31
CA VAL A 61 6.24 -5.61 -6.02
C VAL A 61 7.73 -5.83 -6.23
N GLY A 62 8.57 -5.05 -5.54
CA GLY A 62 10.02 -5.23 -5.51
C GLY A 62 10.45 -6.53 -4.82
N THR A 63 11.65 -7.00 -5.13
CA THR A 63 12.24 -8.22 -4.54
C THR A 63 12.84 -7.98 -3.16
#